data_AF-A0A379XVK7-F1
#
_entry.id   AF-A0A379XVK7-F1
#
_cell.length_a   1.000
_cell.length_b   1.000
_cell.length_c   1.000
_cell.angle_alpha   90.00
_cell.angle_beta   90.00
_cell.angle_gamma   90.00
#
_symmetry.space_group_name_H-M   'P 1'
#
loop_
_entity.id
_entity.type
_entity.pdbx_description
1 polymer ?
#
loop_
_entity_poly.entity_id
_entity_poly.type
_entity_poly.pdbx_seq_one_letter_code
_entity_poly.pdbx_strand_id
1 'polypeptide(L)' 'MNSIYHSNHSAIPYWVTITEATKTINQQQGMNITDSDIWRYALYGHLTLSVYFSLR' A
#
# COMPACT_ATOMS: atom_id res chain seq x y z
N MET A 1 -36.96 -14.12 7.21
CA MET A 1 -36.26 -12.82 7.06
C MET A 1 -35.03 -12.86 7.95
N ASN A 2 -33.87 -13.21 7.40
CA ASN A 2 -32.61 -13.19 8.14
C ASN A 2 -31.86 -11.92 7.73
N SER A 3 -31.81 -10.95 8.63
CA SER A 3 -30.97 -9.76 8.50
C SER A 3 -29.51 -10.21 8.63
N ILE A 4 -28.78 -10.21 7.51
CA ILE A 4 -27.34 -10.43 7.49
C ILE A 4 -26.71 -9.13 8.03
N TYR A 5 -26.24 -9.18 9.28
CA TYR A 5 -25.39 -8.15 9.84
C TYR A 5 -24.06 -8.18 9.09
N HIS A 6 -23.90 -7.31 8.10
CA HIS A 6 -22.57 -6.98 7.56
C HIS A 6 -21.82 -6.26 8.66
N SER A 7 -20.94 -6.97 9.37
CA SER A 7 -19.91 -6.34 10.17
C SER A 7 -19.06 -5.50 9.22
N ASN A 8 -19.30 -4.18 9.19
CA ASN A 8 -18.37 -3.22 8.66
C ASN A 8 -17.13 -3.22 9.56
N HIS A 9 -16.33 -4.29 9.49
CA HIS A 9 -14.94 -4.21 9.87
C HIS A 9 -14.34 -3.27 8.83
N SER A 10 -14.27 -1.98 9.18
CA SER A 10 -13.50 -0.98 8.45
C SER A 10 -12.04 -1.44 8.52
N ALA A 11 -11.68 -2.37 7.65
CA ALA A 11 -10.36 -2.92 7.53
C ALA A 11 -9.47 -1.76 7.12
N ILE A 12 -8.77 -1.20 8.10
CA ILE A 12 -7.64 -0.31 7.84
C ILE A 12 -6.80 -1.06 6.79
N PRO A 13 -6.56 -0.47 5.61
CA PRO A 13 -5.77 -1.14 4.59
C PRO A 13 -4.43 -1.52 5.21
N TYR A 14 -3.96 -2.73 4.92
CA TYR A 14 -2.71 -3.24 5.47
C TYR A 14 -1.59 -2.26 5.10
N TRP A 15 -1.05 -1.57 6.09
CA TRP A 15 0.08 -0.67 5.91
C TRP A 15 1.30 -1.52 5.59
N VAL A 16 1.90 -1.26 4.44
CA VAL A 16 3.13 -1.91 4.00
C VAL A 16 4.27 -0.91 4.04
N THR A 17 5.47 -1.41 4.31
CA THR A 17 6.69 -0.64 4.10
C THR A 17 6.90 -0.41 2.60
N ILE A 18 7.63 0.65 2.25
CA ILE A 18 8.00 0.91 0.85
C ILE A 18 8.72 -0.30 0.23
N THR A 19 9.63 -0.92 0.97
CA THR A 19 10.35 -2.11 0.52
C THR A 19 9.44 -3.30 0.24
N GLU A 20 8.39 -3.52 1.05
CA GLU A 20 7.40 -4.57 0.78
C GLU A 20 6.61 -4.27 -0.48
N ALA A 21 6.16 -3.02 -0.67
CA ALA A 21 5.48 -2.58 -1.88
C ALA A 21 6.35 -2.82 -3.13
N THR A 22 7.63 -2.42 -3.11
CA THR A 22 8.57 -2.64 -4.20
C THR A 22 8.72 -4.13 -4.54
N LYS A 23 8.87 -4.98 -3.51
CA LYS A 23 8.97 -6.44 -3.71
C LYS A 23 7.72 -7.02 -4.35
N THR A 24 6.53 -6.65 -3.85
CA THR A 24 5.26 -7.14 -4.39
C THR A 24 5.09 -6.72 -5.85
N ILE A 25 5.38 -5.46 -6.18
CA ILE A 25 5.27 -4.95 -7.55
C ILE A 25 6.20 -5.71 -8.50
N ASN A 26 7.46 -5.89 -8.10
CA ASN A 26 8.44 -6.61 -8.91
C ASN A 26 8.05 -8.09 -9.12
N GLN A 27 7.52 -8.75 -8.08
CA GLN A 27 7.06 -10.14 -8.16
C GLN A 27 5.81 -10.31 -9.03
N GLN A 28 4.83 -9.42 -8.90
CA GLN A 28 3.54 -9.58 -9.60
C GLN A 28 3.60 -9.12 -11.06
N GLN A 29 4.36 -8.06 -11.35
CA GLN A 29 4.40 -7.44 -12.66
C GLN A 29 5.65 -7.81 -13.47
N GLY A 30 6.58 -8.57 -12.87
CA GLY A 30 7.88 -8.87 -13.50
C GLY A 30 8.72 -7.63 -13.75
N MET A 31 8.45 -6.54 -13.02
CA MET A 31 9.20 -5.29 -13.12
C MET A 31 10.44 -5.32 -12.23
N ASN A 32 11.33 -4.35 -12.42
CA ASN A 32 12.48 -4.13 -11.56
C ASN A 32 12.54 -2.65 -11.14
N ILE A 33 11.55 -2.24 -10.35
CA ILE A 33 11.50 -0.90 -9.77
C ILE A 33 12.23 -0.87 -8.43
N THR A 34 12.66 0.31 -8.04
CA THR A 34 13.33 0.59 -6.76
C THR A 34 12.42 1.36 -5.83
N ASP A 35 12.77 1.41 -4.53
CA ASP A 35 12.07 2.23 -3.54
C ASP A 35 12.03 3.71 -3.98
N SER A 36 13.09 4.21 -4.62
CA SER A 36 13.15 5.57 -5.19
C SER A 36 12.12 5.81 -6.30
N ASP A 37 11.76 4.79 -7.07
CA ASP A 37 10.71 4.90 -8.09
C ASP A 37 9.34 5.10 -7.45
N ILE A 38 9.05 4.42 -6.33
CA ILE A 38 7.80 4.60 -5.58
C ILE A 38 7.70 6.05 -5.07
N TRP A 39 8.76 6.58 -4.48
CA TRP A 39 8.81 7.97 -4.04
C TRP A 39 8.60 8.96 -5.19
N ARG A 40 9.26 8.73 -6.32
CA ARG A 40 9.14 9.59 -7.51
C ARG A 40 7.72 9.57 -8.09
N TYR A 41 7.08 8.41 -8.15
CA TYR A 41 5.69 8.28 -8.59
C TYR A 41 4.72 8.99 -7.65
N ALA A 42 4.95 8.90 -6.34
CA ALA A 42 4.14 9.63 -5.36
C ALA A 42 4.33 11.15 -5.50
N LEU A 43 5.56 11.61 -5.66
CA LEU A 43 5.89 13.03 -5.85
C LEU A 43 5.25 13.62 -7.12
N TYR A 44 5.19 12.84 -8.20
CA TYR A 44 4.54 13.23 -9.44
C TYR A 44 3.01 13.09 -9.40
N GLY A 45 2.43 12.65 -8.28
CA GLY A 45 0.98 12.50 -8.13
C GLY A 45 0.40 11.27 -8.82
N HIS A 46 1.23 10.32 -9.25
CA HIS A 46 0.79 9.06 -9.85
C HIS A 46 0.43 8.00 -8.80
N LEU A 47 0.83 8.20 -7.55
CA LEU A 47 0.55 7.28 -6.44
C LEU A 47 0.19 8.09 -5.18
N THR A 48 -0.95 7.78 -4.57
CA THR A 48 -1.28 8.33 -3.24
C THR A 48 -0.53 7.55 -2.17
N LEU A 49 0.41 8.21 -1.50
CA LEU A 49 1.23 7.63 -0.44
C LEU A 49 0.92 8.31 0.89
N SER A 50 0.54 7.53 1.89
CA SER A 50 0.41 7.98 3.27
C SER A 50 1.62 7.52 4.07
N VAL A 51 2.29 8.44 4.76
CA VAL A 51 3.50 8.14 5.56
C VAL A 51 3.13 8.11 7.03
N TYR A 52 3.45 6.99 7.70
CA TYR A 52 3.29 6.83 9.14
C TYR A 52 4.67 6.72 9.81
N PHE A 53 4.96 7.65 10.72
CA PHE A 53 6.17 7.59 11.54
C PHE A 53 5.83 6.84 12.83
N SER A 54 6.32 5.60 12.94
CA SER A 54 6.25 4.87 14.20
C SER A 54 7.35 5.36 15.12
N LEU A 55 6.99 6.06 16.20
CA LEU A 55 7.89 6.31 17.32
C LEU A 55 8.01 5.00 18.10
N ARG A 56 9.08 4.26 17.82
CA ARG A 56 9.58 3.24 18.73
C ARG A 56 10.67 3.84 19.60
#